data_AF-A0A8H5KKE4-F1
#
_entry.id   AF-A0A8H5KKE4-F1
#
_cell.length_a   1.000
_cell.length_b   1.000
_cell.length_c   1.000
_cell.angle_alpha   90.00
_cell.angle_beta   90.00
_cell.angle_gamma   90.00
#
_symmetry.space_group_name_H-M   'P 1'
#
loop_
_entity.id
_entity.type
_entity.pdbx_description
1 polymer ?
#
loop_
_entity_poly.entity_id
_entity_poly.type
_entity_poly.pdbx_seq_one_letter_code
_entity_poly.pdbx_strand_id
1 'polypeptide(L)'
;MDLSKREVGRVMSLLPENDRSSLASVLADSEEPPSLGTFSPSFEQSTDPMIYDIITVQQADLLVADYRDTFATKFPYVIIPEGVTALALTQTSPMLLLAILATSSWKMRDKQDHLNQVFLKALGTKLVLEGDRDMDLLRGLMVYLNWIHLHTTPKTQQAYRLASIAASLAVEFGITQRPGKNKHQQLNVETFTERPKGLSAVDTELWDPDARRAYLGCYQMTTWYSIMTRKSSPLIYNDYLYICAQSLATAKETPSDLDLVFHLEVAREAEKAYTFFNYTDIQQTQFMGEQQIQVYLNAFAVKMHDWRLRFPSSLTQDR
;
A
#
# COMPACT_ATOMS: atom_id res chain seq x y z
N MET A 1 -24.19 34.74 -9.39
CA MET A 1 -23.01 35.44 -8.83
C MET A 1 -23.39 35.93 -7.44
N ASP A 2 -22.53 35.77 -6.44
CA ASP A 2 -22.63 36.33 -5.07
C ASP A 2 -23.40 35.59 -3.96
N LEU A 3 -23.14 34.29 -3.80
CA LEU A 3 -23.23 33.63 -2.48
C LEU A 3 -21.84 33.46 -1.82
N SER A 4 -20.78 33.25 -2.61
CA SER A 4 -19.40 33.12 -2.12
C SER A 4 -18.84 34.39 -1.49
N LYS A 5 -19.18 35.60 -1.98
CA LYS A 5 -18.69 36.86 -1.40
C LYS A 5 -19.25 37.16 0.00
N ARG A 6 -20.44 36.63 0.33
CA ARG A 6 -21.07 36.85 1.64
C ARG A 6 -20.41 36.05 2.76
N GLU A 7 -19.80 34.91 2.45
CA GLU A 7 -19.12 34.08 3.44
C GLU A 7 -17.70 34.59 3.75
N VAL A 8 -16.99 35.10 2.73
CA VAL A 8 -15.67 35.73 2.92
C VAL A 8 -15.75 36.98 3.82
N GLY A 9 -16.80 37.81 3.65
CA GLY A 9 -17.01 38.99 4.50
C GLY A 9 -17.25 38.65 5.98
N ARG A 10 -17.82 37.47 6.26
CA ARG A 10 -18.11 37.00 7.62
C ARG A 10 -16.89 36.44 8.35
N VAL A 11 -15.98 35.82 7.59
CA VAL A 11 -14.68 35.35 8.11
C VAL A 11 -13.77 36.54 8.42
N MET A 12 -13.79 37.57 7.58
CA MET A 12 -12.96 38.77 7.77
C MET A 12 -13.37 39.62 8.98
N SER A 13 -14.63 39.53 9.45
CA SER A 13 -15.10 40.25 10.65
C SER A 13 -14.71 39.62 11.99
N LEU A 14 -14.05 38.45 11.98
CA LEU A 14 -13.69 37.69 13.18
C LEU A 14 -12.20 37.79 13.56
N LEU A 15 -11.41 38.60 12.85
CA LEU A 15 -9.98 38.78 13.13
C LEU A 15 -9.72 40.11 13.88
N PRO A 16 -8.83 40.13 14.88
CA PRO A 16 -8.40 41.36 15.55
C PRO A 16 -7.75 42.35 14.56
N GLU A 17 -8.00 43.64 14.73
CA GLU A 17 -7.61 44.71 13.77
C GLU A 17 -6.09 44.84 13.52
N ASN A 18 -5.24 44.22 14.33
CA ASN A 18 -3.79 44.40 14.27
C ASN A 18 -3.09 43.61 13.13
N ASP A 19 -3.77 42.66 12.47
CA ASP A 19 -3.19 41.80 11.43
C ASP A 19 -3.50 42.26 9.98
N ARG A 20 -4.36 43.27 9.79
CA ARG A 20 -4.73 43.73 8.45
C ARG A 20 -3.66 44.60 7.78
N SER A 21 -2.81 45.27 8.56
CA SER A 21 -1.74 46.13 8.05
C SER A 21 -0.49 45.33 7.63
N SER A 22 -0.18 44.24 8.32
CA SER A 22 1.01 43.40 8.03
C SER A 22 0.92 42.60 6.73
N LEU A 23 -0.30 42.26 6.28
CA LEU A 23 -0.48 41.50 5.04
C LEU A 23 -0.46 42.38 3.78
N ALA A 24 -0.81 43.67 3.92
CA ALA A 24 -0.77 44.62 2.81
C ALA A 24 0.68 45.03 2.45
N SER A 25 1.60 45.03 3.42
CA SER A 25 3.02 45.33 3.17
C SER A 25 3.79 44.16 2.54
N VAL A 26 3.35 42.91 2.75
CA VAL A 26 4.00 41.72 2.18
C VAL A 26 3.66 41.51 0.70
N LEU A 27 2.57 42.11 0.20
CA LEU A 27 2.13 41.97 -1.18
C LEU A 27 2.64 43.09 -2.13
N ALA A 28 3.39 44.07 -1.61
CA ALA A 28 3.82 45.25 -2.38
C ALA A 28 5.29 45.22 -2.86
N ASP A 29 6.14 44.33 -2.32
CA ASP A 29 7.52 44.15 -2.81
C ASP A 29 7.58 42.98 -3.80
N SER A 30 7.27 43.28 -5.05
CA SER A 30 7.68 42.46 -6.21
C SER A 30 8.83 43.17 -6.91
N GLU A 31 10.06 42.87 -6.50
CA GLU A 31 11.26 43.11 -7.32
C GLU A 31 11.62 41.82 -8.08
N GLU A 32 11.99 41.99 -9.35
CA GLU A 32 12.32 40.93 -10.31
C GLU A 32 13.41 39.96 -9.81
N PRO A 33 13.31 38.65 -10.10
CA PRO A 33 14.37 37.72 -9.75
C PRO A 33 15.56 37.86 -10.72
N PRO A 34 16.82 37.75 -10.23
CA PRO A 34 17.99 37.74 -11.10
C PRO A 34 18.01 36.44 -11.93
N SER A 35 18.47 36.55 -13.17
CA SER A 35 18.63 35.43 -14.11
C SER A 35 19.51 34.32 -13.53
N LEU A 36 18.90 33.25 -13.01
CA LEU A 36 19.59 32.02 -12.65
C LEU A 36 19.90 31.22 -13.91
N GLY A 37 21.19 30.94 -14.08
CA GLY A 37 21.72 30.13 -15.17
C GLY A 37 21.04 28.77 -15.26
N THR A 38 20.89 28.32 -16.49
CA THR A 38 20.34 27.03 -16.89
C THR A 38 21.17 25.89 -16.30
N PHE A 39 20.81 25.42 -15.11
CA PHE A 39 21.16 24.09 -14.64
C PHE A 39 20.06 23.14 -15.11
N SER A 40 20.31 22.49 -16.23
CA SER A 40 19.61 21.25 -16.58
C SER A 40 20.33 20.11 -15.86
N PRO A 41 19.76 19.48 -14.82
CA PRO A 41 20.22 18.16 -14.46
C PRO A 41 19.52 17.20 -15.42
N SER A 42 20.26 16.72 -16.41
CA SER A 42 19.85 15.63 -17.28
C SER A 42 19.69 14.35 -16.43
N PHE A 43 18.55 14.18 -15.78
CA PHE A 43 18.14 12.92 -15.16
C PHE A 43 17.16 12.19 -16.06
N GLU A 44 17.55 12.00 -17.32
CA GLU A 44 17.05 10.90 -18.12
C GLU A 44 18.02 9.73 -17.94
N GLN A 45 17.96 9.07 -16.80
CA GLN A 45 18.49 7.72 -16.67
C GLN A 45 17.30 6.79 -16.57
N SER A 46 16.92 6.23 -17.71
CA SER A 46 16.15 5.00 -17.81
C SER A 46 16.68 4.02 -16.77
N THR A 47 15.80 3.45 -15.96
CA THR A 47 16.09 2.46 -14.91
C THR A 47 16.73 1.15 -15.42
N ASP A 48 16.95 1.02 -16.73
CA ASP A 48 17.32 -0.21 -17.44
C ASP A 48 18.81 -0.62 -17.33
N PRO A 49 19.83 0.28 -17.34
CA PRO A 49 21.23 -0.14 -17.21
C PRO A 49 21.65 -0.48 -15.77
N MET A 50 20.97 0.07 -14.76
CA MET A 50 21.50 0.11 -13.39
C MET A 50 21.36 -1.23 -12.62
N ILE A 51 20.38 -2.07 -12.98
CA ILE A 51 20.13 -3.34 -12.27
C ILE A 51 21.19 -4.39 -12.62
N TYR A 52 21.51 -4.52 -13.91
CA TYR A 52 22.44 -5.55 -14.39
C TYR A 52 23.91 -5.23 -14.13
N ASP A 53 24.21 -3.99 -13.75
CA ASP A 53 25.51 -3.60 -13.19
C ASP A 53 25.73 -4.21 -11.79
N ILE A 54 24.66 -4.54 -11.07
CA ILE A 54 24.70 -5.07 -9.69
C ILE A 54 24.59 -6.62 -9.69
N ILE A 55 23.72 -7.16 -10.55
CA ILE A 55 23.39 -8.59 -10.61
C ILE A 55 23.39 -9.08 -12.05
N THR A 56 23.94 -10.27 -12.30
CA THR A 56 23.88 -10.86 -13.65
C THR A 56 22.46 -11.32 -14.00
N VAL A 57 22.11 -11.40 -15.28
CA VAL A 57 20.78 -11.90 -15.72
C VAL A 57 20.46 -13.27 -15.13
N GLN A 58 21.44 -14.19 -15.13
CA GLN A 58 21.27 -15.52 -14.53
C GLN A 58 20.99 -15.45 -13.02
N GLN A 59 21.69 -14.57 -12.29
CA GLN A 59 21.41 -14.36 -10.87
C GLN A 59 20.01 -13.78 -10.67
N ALA A 60 19.57 -12.85 -11.52
CA ALA A 60 18.23 -12.29 -11.45
C ALA A 60 17.15 -13.36 -11.67
N ASP A 61 17.31 -14.25 -12.65
CA ASP A 61 16.36 -15.35 -12.89
C ASP A 61 16.29 -16.32 -11.69
N LEU A 62 17.43 -16.65 -11.08
CA LEU A 62 17.47 -17.48 -9.88
C LEU A 62 16.76 -16.82 -8.69
N LEU A 63 16.92 -15.51 -8.54
CA LEU A 63 16.26 -14.72 -7.50
C LEU A 63 14.75 -14.59 -7.71
N VAL A 64 14.30 -14.45 -8.96
CA VAL A 64 12.87 -14.50 -9.32
C VAL A 64 12.27 -15.88 -9.03
N ALA A 65 13.03 -16.96 -9.31
CA ALA A 65 12.62 -18.31 -8.95
C ALA A 65 12.50 -18.49 -7.43
N ASP A 66 13.52 -18.07 -6.66
CA ASP A 66 13.48 -18.13 -5.19
C ASP A 66 12.33 -17.30 -4.61
N TYR A 67 12.03 -16.13 -5.18
CA TYR A 67 10.85 -15.36 -4.82
C TYR A 67 9.56 -16.16 -4.97
N ARG A 68 9.36 -16.81 -6.11
CA ARG A 68 8.16 -17.60 -6.40
C ARG A 68 7.99 -18.75 -5.40
N ASP A 69 9.07 -19.47 -5.12
CA ASP A 69 9.01 -20.71 -4.35
C ASP A 69 9.00 -20.46 -2.83
N THR A 70 9.74 -19.45 -2.36
CA THR A 70 9.98 -19.20 -0.94
C THR A 70 9.13 -18.06 -0.38
N PHE A 71 8.94 -16.98 -1.14
CA PHE A 71 8.38 -15.73 -0.64
C PHE A 71 6.90 -15.57 -1.02
N ALA A 72 6.54 -15.76 -2.28
CA ALA A 72 5.16 -15.64 -2.77
C ALA A 72 4.23 -16.67 -2.12
N THR A 73 4.74 -17.85 -1.74
CA THR A 73 3.99 -18.88 -1.01
C THR A 73 3.56 -18.42 0.39
N LYS A 74 4.33 -17.53 1.03
CA LYS A 74 4.05 -16.97 2.37
C LYS A 74 3.30 -15.64 2.32
N PHE A 75 3.39 -14.92 1.20
CA PHE A 75 2.67 -13.68 0.95
C PHE A 75 2.00 -13.71 -0.45
N PRO A 76 0.86 -14.40 -0.59
CA PRO A 76 0.26 -14.73 -1.88
C PRO A 76 -0.58 -13.58 -2.48
N TYR A 77 -0.12 -12.34 -2.31
CA TYR A 77 -0.81 -11.15 -2.81
C TYR A 77 -0.15 -10.54 -4.04
N VAL A 78 1.08 -10.98 -4.35
CA VAL A 78 1.80 -10.64 -5.58
C VAL A 78 2.34 -11.93 -6.18
N ILE A 79 1.72 -12.38 -7.26
CA ILE A 79 2.03 -13.68 -7.87
C ILE A 79 2.82 -13.45 -9.15
N ILE A 80 3.88 -14.24 -9.35
CA ILE A 80 4.67 -14.26 -10.58
C ILE A 80 4.43 -15.61 -11.26
N PRO A 81 3.79 -15.64 -12.45
CA PRO A 81 3.54 -16.88 -13.16
C PRO A 81 4.83 -17.69 -13.42
N GLU A 82 4.66 -19.00 -13.55
CA GLU A 82 5.75 -19.87 -14.00
C GLU A 82 6.24 -19.45 -15.39
N GLY A 83 7.56 -19.55 -15.62
CA GLY A 83 8.18 -19.18 -16.89
C GLY A 83 8.42 -17.69 -17.13
N VAL A 84 7.89 -16.80 -16.28
CA VAL A 84 8.24 -15.36 -16.35
C VAL A 84 9.69 -15.16 -15.88
N THR A 85 10.52 -14.61 -16.78
CA THR A 85 11.95 -14.34 -16.56
C THR A 85 12.18 -12.95 -15.98
N ALA A 86 13.37 -12.74 -15.40
CA ALA A 86 13.80 -11.42 -14.94
C ALA A 86 13.80 -10.42 -16.10
N LEU A 87 14.27 -10.81 -17.29
CA LEU A 87 14.28 -9.93 -18.47
C LEU A 87 12.87 -9.50 -18.88
N ALA A 88 11.90 -10.41 -18.83
CA ALA A 88 10.50 -10.08 -19.11
C ALA A 88 9.97 -9.05 -18.08
N LEU A 89 10.26 -9.26 -16.79
CA LEU A 89 9.86 -8.33 -15.74
C LEU A 89 10.54 -6.96 -15.87
N THR A 90 11.77 -6.88 -16.36
CA THR A 90 12.44 -5.60 -16.63
C THR A 90 11.62 -4.74 -17.58
N GLN A 91 11.01 -5.35 -18.60
CA GLN A 91 10.22 -4.65 -19.61
C GLN A 91 8.79 -4.34 -19.15
N THR A 92 8.16 -5.25 -18.40
CA THR A 92 6.74 -5.13 -18.05
C THR A 92 6.49 -4.52 -16.68
N SER A 93 7.37 -4.79 -15.71
CA SER A 93 7.17 -4.51 -14.28
C SER A 93 8.51 -4.27 -13.56
N PRO A 94 9.26 -3.23 -13.95
CA PRO A 94 10.60 -2.97 -13.43
C PRO A 94 10.63 -2.66 -11.93
N MET A 95 9.60 -2.02 -11.37
CA MET A 95 9.54 -1.76 -9.92
C MET A 95 9.34 -3.06 -9.14
N LEU A 96 8.47 -3.94 -9.63
CA LEU A 96 8.28 -5.26 -9.06
C LEU A 96 9.53 -6.11 -9.15
N LEU A 97 10.24 -6.13 -10.28
CA LEU A 97 11.51 -6.84 -10.40
C LEU A 97 12.51 -6.34 -9.36
N LEU A 98 12.69 -5.02 -9.26
CA LEU A 98 13.66 -4.43 -8.35
C LEU A 98 13.34 -4.77 -6.88
N ALA A 99 12.06 -4.75 -6.49
CA ALA A 99 11.63 -5.21 -5.17
C ALA A 99 11.93 -6.70 -4.95
N ILE A 100 11.64 -7.55 -5.94
CA ILE A 100 11.94 -9.00 -5.88
C ILE A 100 13.44 -9.23 -5.68
N LEU A 101 14.29 -8.54 -6.43
CA LEU A 101 15.74 -8.67 -6.34
C LEU A 101 16.25 -8.18 -4.98
N ALA A 102 15.79 -7.04 -4.49
CA ALA A 102 16.08 -6.57 -3.14
C ALA A 102 15.66 -7.61 -2.07
N THR A 103 14.50 -8.23 -2.27
CA THR A 103 13.93 -9.23 -1.36
C THR A 103 14.71 -10.54 -1.28
N SER A 104 14.90 -11.16 -2.42
CA SER A 104 15.47 -12.50 -2.54
C SER A 104 17.00 -12.50 -2.43
N SER A 105 17.69 -11.36 -2.63
CA SER A 105 19.15 -11.26 -2.54
C SER A 105 19.71 -11.21 -1.11
N TRP A 106 18.93 -11.57 -0.07
CA TRP A 106 19.34 -11.51 1.35
C TRP A 106 20.60 -12.31 1.71
N LYS A 107 20.98 -13.29 0.88
CA LYS A 107 22.26 -14.03 0.99
C LYS A 107 23.47 -13.26 0.44
N MET A 108 23.25 -12.20 -0.33
CA MET A 108 24.26 -11.36 -1.00
C MET A 108 24.17 -9.92 -0.47
N ARG A 109 24.57 -9.69 0.79
CA ARG A 109 24.34 -8.44 1.51
C ARG A 109 24.83 -7.18 0.78
N ASP A 110 26.03 -7.21 0.22
CA ASP A 110 26.57 -6.06 -0.52
C ASP A 110 25.70 -5.69 -1.73
N LYS A 111 25.18 -6.68 -2.45
CA LYS A 111 24.28 -6.46 -3.60
C LYS A 111 22.89 -6.02 -3.16
N GLN A 112 22.40 -6.64 -2.09
CA GLN A 112 21.11 -6.32 -1.50
C GLN A 112 21.04 -4.86 -1.06
N ASP A 113 22.08 -4.35 -0.39
CA ASP A 113 22.13 -2.97 0.08
C ASP A 113 22.10 -1.97 -1.09
N HIS A 114 22.79 -2.27 -2.20
CA HIS A 114 22.70 -1.46 -3.43
C HIS A 114 21.30 -1.53 -4.05
N LEU A 115 20.72 -2.73 -4.20
CA LEU A 115 19.36 -2.90 -4.75
C LEU A 115 18.31 -2.18 -3.90
N ASN A 116 18.45 -2.19 -2.58
CA ASN A 116 17.58 -1.45 -1.66
C ASN A 116 17.65 0.06 -1.91
N GLN A 117 18.85 0.61 -2.08
CA GLN A 117 19.03 2.03 -2.39
C GLN A 117 18.42 2.40 -3.74
N VAL A 118 18.65 1.58 -4.77
CA VAL A 118 18.05 1.78 -6.10
C VAL A 118 16.53 1.71 -6.00
N PHE A 119 15.97 0.76 -5.25
CA PHE A 119 14.52 0.62 -5.06
C PHE A 119 13.92 1.85 -4.38
N LEU A 120 14.46 2.28 -3.24
CA LEU A 120 13.93 3.44 -2.51
C LEU A 120 14.07 4.74 -3.30
N LYS A 121 15.17 4.90 -4.05
CA LYS A 121 15.36 6.06 -4.94
C LYS A 121 14.32 6.05 -6.07
N ALA A 122 14.17 4.92 -6.76
CA ALA A 122 13.19 4.76 -7.83
C ALA A 122 11.76 4.99 -7.31
N LEU A 123 11.40 4.40 -6.17
CA LEU A 123 10.11 4.60 -5.51
C LEU A 123 9.86 6.09 -5.23
N GLY A 124 10.84 6.80 -4.65
CA GLY A 124 10.74 8.23 -4.38
C GLY A 124 10.54 9.06 -5.64
N THR A 125 11.31 8.77 -6.70
CA THR A 125 11.18 9.45 -7.99
C THR A 125 9.79 9.21 -8.61
N LYS A 126 9.38 7.95 -8.76
CA LYS A 126 8.11 7.59 -9.40
C LYS A 126 6.91 8.15 -8.64
N LEU A 127 6.93 8.04 -7.31
CA LEU A 127 5.82 8.45 -6.48
C LEU A 127 5.73 9.97 -6.33
N VAL A 128 6.84 10.64 -6.02
CA VAL A 128 6.83 12.05 -5.57
C VAL A 128 7.14 13.01 -6.71
N LEU A 129 8.08 12.66 -7.60
CA LEU A 129 8.49 13.54 -8.68
C LEU A 129 7.63 13.34 -9.93
N GLU A 130 7.38 12.09 -10.30
CA GLU A 130 6.63 11.75 -11.53
C GLU A 130 5.11 11.67 -11.27
N GLY A 131 4.70 11.30 -10.05
CA GLY A 131 3.29 11.08 -9.72
C GLY A 131 2.71 9.87 -10.46
N ASP A 132 3.52 8.85 -10.71
CA ASP A 132 3.15 7.67 -11.49
C ASP A 132 2.00 6.89 -10.85
N ARG A 133 0.94 6.69 -11.63
CA ARG A 133 -0.21 5.84 -11.26
C ARG A 133 -0.12 4.50 -11.98
N ASP A 134 0.74 3.62 -11.48
CA ASP A 134 1.01 2.29 -12.06
C ASP A 134 0.86 1.18 -11.01
N MET A 135 0.15 0.10 -11.35
CA MET A 135 0.03 -1.09 -10.50
C MET A 135 1.39 -1.76 -10.23
N ASP A 136 2.37 -1.62 -11.11
CA ASP A 136 3.75 -2.08 -10.89
C ASP A 136 4.37 -1.44 -9.63
N LEU A 137 4.14 -0.13 -9.44
CA LEU A 137 4.64 0.60 -8.27
C LEU A 137 4.07 0.05 -6.97
N LEU A 138 2.75 -0.18 -6.94
CA LEU A 138 2.07 -0.74 -5.77
C LEU A 138 2.55 -2.17 -5.48
N ARG A 139 2.62 -3.03 -6.49
CA ARG A 139 3.07 -4.42 -6.35
C ARG A 139 4.52 -4.49 -5.86
N GLY A 140 5.41 -3.68 -6.42
CA GLY A 140 6.80 -3.59 -5.97
C GLY A 140 6.90 -3.12 -4.51
N LEU A 141 6.14 -2.08 -4.13
CA LEU A 141 6.10 -1.61 -2.75
C LEU A 141 5.57 -2.69 -1.78
N MET A 142 4.56 -3.45 -2.18
CA MET A 142 4.02 -4.56 -1.38
C MET A 142 5.08 -5.64 -1.12
N VAL A 143 5.80 -6.07 -2.16
CA VAL A 143 6.88 -7.06 -2.02
C VAL A 143 7.97 -6.56 -1.08
N TYR A 144 8.45 -5.34 -1.31
CA TYR A 144 9.50 -4.74 -0.48
C TYR A 144 9.07 -4.63 0.99
N LEU A 145 7.86 -4.15 1.24
CA LEU A 145 7.34 -3.95 2.59
C LEU A 145 7.10 -5.25 3.35
N ASN A 146 6.57 -6.29 2.70
CA ASN A 146 6.28 -7.54 3.39
C ASN A 146 7.57 -8.16 3.97
N TRP A 147 8.69 -7.96 3.29
CA TRP A 147 9.99 -8.53 3.65
C TRP A 147 10.99 -7.49 4.16
N ILE A 148 10.51 -6.31 4.59
CA ILE A 148 11.36 -5.16 4.95
C ILE A 148 12.42 -5.47 6.02
N HIS A 149 12.14 -6.45 6.90
CA HIS A 149 13.04 -6.91 7.96
C HIS A 149 14.30 -7.61 7.42
N LEU A 150 14.27 -8.08 6.17
CA LEU A 150 15.44 -8.65 5.48
C LEU A 150 16.35 -7.58 4.86
N HIS A 151 15.88 -6.33 4.74
CA HIS A 151 16.53 -5.25 4.00
C HIS A 151 16.96 -4.09 4.88
N THR A 152 16.24 -3.88 5.99
CA THR A 152 16.39 -2.70 6.83
C THR A 152 16.80 -3.07 8.25
N THR A 153 17.60 -2.19 8.86
CA THR A 153 17.92 -2.34 10.28
C THR A 153 16.67 -2.04 11.12
N PRO A 154 16.34 -2.82 12.17
CA PRO A 154 15.12 -2.69 12.98
C PRO A 154 14.82 -1.31 13.60
N LYS A 155 15.79 -0.39 13.59
CA LYS A 155 15.67 0.95 14.18
C LYS A 155 14.89 1.95 13.31
N THR A 156 14.57 1.61 12.06
CA THR A 156 13.89 2.52 11.13
C THR A 156 12.36 2.45 11.27
N GLN A 157 11.72 3.53 11.72
CA GLN A 157 10.26 3.76 11.69
C GLN A 157 9.66 3.82 10.26
N GLN A 158 10.37 3.29 9.26
CA GLN A 158 10.08 3.43 7.85
C GLN A 158 8.94 2.52 7.39
N ALA A 159 8.78 1.33 8.00
CA ALA A 159 7.79 0.35 7.58
C ALA A 159 6.35 0.89 7.63
N TYR A 160 5.96 1.52 8.75
CA TYR A 160 4.62 2.12 8.86
C TYR A 160 4.40 3.22 7.82
N ARG A 161 5.38 4.09 7.58
CA ARG A 161 5.26 5.16 6.58
C ARG A 161 5.05 4.60 5.17
N LEU A 162 5.84 3.60 4.80
CA LEU A 162 5.71 2.92 3.51
C LEU A 162 4.36 2.17 3.42
N ALA A 163 3.87 1.56 4.50
CA ALA A 163 2.55 0.95 4.54
C ALA A 163 1.43 1.98 4.36
N SER A 164 1.54 3.17 4.97
CA SER A 164 0.61 4.28 4.73
C SER A 164 0.64 4.74 3.27
N ILE A 165 1.82 4.80 2.64
CA ILE A 165 1.94 5.10 1.20
C ILE A 165 1.23 4.04 0.36
N ALA A 166 1.42 2.75 0.64
CA ALA A 166 0.74 1.67 -0.06
C ALA A 166 -0.79 1.77 0.09
N ALA A 167 -1.28 2.11 1.29
CA ALA A 167 -2.71 2.36 1.53
C ALA A 167 -3.23 3.54 0.69
N SER A 168 -2.49 4.65 0.66
CA SER A 168 -2.84 5.82 -0.15
C SER A 168 -2.91 5.47 -1.64
N LEU A 169 -1.91 4.74 -2.16
CA LEU A 169 -1.91 4.27 -3.56
C LEU A 169 -3.13 3.38 -3.85
N ALA A 170 -3.47 2.45 -2.97
CA ALA A 170 -4.65 1.60 -3.15
C ALA A 170 -5.96 2.42 -3.21
N VAL A 171 -6.09 3.46 -2.38
CA VAL A 171 -7.24 4.38 -2.41
C VAL A 171 -7.24 5.21 -3.69
N GLU A 172 -6.10 5.81 -4.05
CA GLU A 172 -5.95 6.67 -5.22
C GLU A 172 -6.16 5.92 -6.53
N PHE A 173 -5.75 4.66 -6.60
CA PHE A 173 -5.97 3.79 -7.75
C PHE A 173 -7.42 3.33 -7.85
N GLY A 174 -8.22 3.51 -6.80
CA GLY A 174 -9.63 3.14 -6.74
C GLY A 174 -9.87 1.64 -6.54
N ILE A 175 -8.83 0.85 -6.23
CA ILE A 175 -8.96 -0.61 -6.03
C ILE A 175 -9.69 -0.97 -4.73
N THR A 176 -9.86 0.00 -3.83
CA THR A 176 -10.62 -0.12 -2.57
C THR A 176 -12.15 -0.06 -2.78
N GLN A 177 -12.59 0.23 -4.01
CA GLN A 177 -13.98 0.33 -4.41
C GLN A 177 -14.21 -0.50 -5.68
N ARG A 178 -15.48 -0.75 -6.00
CA ARG A 178 -15.88 -1.44 -7.24
C ARG A 178 -15.49 -0.62 -8.47
N PRO A 179 -15.18 -1.25 -9.63
CA PRO A 179 -14.85 -0.53 -10.87
C PRO A 179 -15.98 0.32 -11.43
N GLY A 180 -17.24 -0.04 -11.13
CA GLY A 180 -18.42 0.68 -11.59
C GLY A 180 -18.46 2.13 -11.10
N LYS A 181 -19.01 3.03 -11.94
CA LYS A 181 -19.20 4.43 -11.55
C LYS A 181 -20.31 4.51 -10.51
N ASN A 182 -19.94 4.69 -9.24
CA ASN A 182 -20.91 5.02 -8.21
C ASN A 182 -21.48 6.42 -8.48
N LYS A 183 -22.80 6.61 -8.31
CA LYS A 183 -23.44 7.94 -8.46
C LYS A 183 -22.78 9.02 -7.60
N HIS A 184 -22.16 8.64 -6.48
CA HIS A 184 -21.41 9.51 -5.57
C HIS A 184 -20.02 9.90 -6.08
N GLN A 185 -19.41 9.12 -6.98
CA GLN A 185 -18.07 9.38 -7.51
C GLN A 185 -18.07 10.58 -8.48
N GLN A 186 -19.23 10.93 -9.03
CA GLN A 186 -19.44 12.12 -9.87
C GLN A 186 -19.43 13.44 -9.08
N LEU A 187 -19.39 13.38 -7.74
CA LEU A 187 -19.42 14.54 -6.84
C LEU A 187 -18.05 14.88 -6.25
N ASN A 188 -16.99 14.13 -6.59
CA ASN A 188 -15.64 14.38 -6.09
C ASN A 188 -14.92 15.45 -6.93
N VAL A 189 -14.25 16.36 -6.23
CA VAL A 189 -13.48 17.48 -6.82
C VAL A 189 -12.34 16.97 -7.71
N GLU A 190 -11.75 15.83 -7.36
CA GLU A 190 -10.72 15.13 -8.12
C GLU A 190 -11.34 13.92 -8.82
N THR A 191 -12.06 14.17 -9.92
CA THR A 191 -12.46 13.08 -10.80
C THR A 191 -11.23 12.64 -11.58
N PHE A 192 -10.46 11.69 -11.06
CA PHE A 192 -9.40 11.05 -11.82
C PHE A 192 -10.02 10.35 -13.03
N THR A 193 -9.94 10.99 -14.20
CA THR A 193 -10.55 10.51 -15.44
C THR A 193 -9.81 9.30 -16.01
N GLU A 194 -8.54 9.14 -15.65
CA GLU A 194 -7.68 8.08 -16.19
C GLU A 194 -7.45 6.98 -15.15
N ARG A 195 -7.65 5.75 -15.62
CA ARG A 195 -7.37 4.53 -14.85
C ARG A 195 -5.85 4.34 -14.75
N PRO A 196 -5.31 3.98 -13.57
CA PRO A 196 -3.90 3.61 -13.42
C PRO A 196 -3.44 2.59 -14.46
N LYS A 197 -2.18 2.70 -14.87
CA LYS A 197 -1.54 1.73 -15.76
C LYS A 197 -1.52 0.35 -15.09
N GLY A 198 -1.79 -0.69 -15.89
CA GLY A 198 -1.84 -2.07 -15.42
C GLY A 198 -3.10 -2.44 -14.63
N LEU A 199 -4.04 -1.51 -14.39
CA LEU A 199 -5.32 -1.81 -13.73
C LEU A 199 -6.41 -2.09 -14.78
N SER A 200 -7.14 -3.21 -14.63
CA SER A 200 -8.23 -3.59 -15.54
C SER A 200 -9.45 -4.08 -14.78
N ALA A 201 -10.64 -3.82 -15.30
CA ALA A 201 -11.89 -4.31 -14.73
C ALA A 201 -12.32 -5.59 -15.45
N VAL A 202 -12.77 -6.61 -14.70
CA VAL A 202 -13.41 -7.80 -15.27
C VAL A 202 -14.83 -7.46 -15.69
N ASP A 203 -15.55 -6.76 -14.82
CA ASP A 203 -16.91 -6.27 -15.02
C ASP A 203 -17.15 -4.99 -14.20
N THR A 204 -18.41 -4.60 -13.97
CA THR A 204 -18.75 -3.42 -13.17
C THR A 204 -18.56 -3.62 -11.67
N GLU A 205 -18.44 -4.87 -11.23
CA GLU A 205 -18.41 -5.28 -9.82
C GLU A 205 -16.99 -5.60 -9.33
N LEU A 206 -16.10 -6.10 -10.20
CA LEU A 206 -14.78 -6.63 -9.84
C LEU A 206 -13.64 -6.12 -10.72
N TRP A 207 -12.55 -5.73 -10.07
CA TRP A 207 -11.25 -5.54 -10.71
C TRP A 207 -10.62 -6.88 -11.12
N ASP A 208 -9.57 -6.82 -11.93
CA ASP A 208 -8.76 -7.98 -12.29
C ASP A 208 -8.21 -8.72 -11.04
N PRO A 209 -7.86 -10.01 -11.15
CA PRO A 209 -7.37 -10.80 -10.02
C PRO A 209 -6.17 -10.18 -9.30
N ASP A 210 -5.23 -9.59 -10.03
CA ASP A 210 -4.01 -9.01 -9.44
C ASP A 210 -4.33 -7.76 -8.62
N ALA A 211 -5.24 -6.91 -9.10
CA ALA A 211 -5.72 -5.76 -8.34
C ALA A 211 -6.48 -6.15 -7.06
N ARG A 212 -7.29 -7.22 -7.11
CA ARG A 212 -7.99 -7.75 -5.93
C ARG A 212 -7.02 -8.33 -4.90
N ARG A 213 -6.01 -9.09 -5.36
CA ARG A 213 -4.92 -9.59 -4.49
C ARG A 213 -4.12 -8.44 -3.90
N ALA A 214 -3.81 -7.42 -4.70
CA ALA A 214 -3.13 -6.21 -4.22
C ALA A 214 -3.91 -5.50 -3.11
N TYR A 215 -5.22 -5.31 -3.29
CA TYR A 215 -6.06 -4.68 -2.27
C TYR A 215 -6.07 -5.49 -0.95
N LEU A 216 -6.23 -6.81 -1.03
CA LEU A 216 -6.19 -7.69 0.13
C LEU A 216 -4.83 -7.65 0.84
N GLY A 217 -3.73 -7.68 0.10
CA GLY A 217 -2.39 -7.61 0.67
C GLY A 217 -2.09 -6.26 1.32
N CYS A 218 -2.53 -5.16 0.71
CA CYS A 218 -2.43 -3.83 1.30
C CYS A 218 -3.18 -3.76 2.63
N TYR A 219 -4.44 -4.21 2.68
CA TYR A 219 -5.19 -4.27 3.93
C TYR A 219 -4.42 -5.06 4.99
N GLN A 220 -3.95 -6.27 4.63
CA GLN A 220 -3.26 -7.14 5.56
C GLN A 220 -2.00 -6.51 6.15
N MET A 221 -1.14 -5.97 5.31
CA MET A 221 0.10 -5.36 5.76
C MET A 221 -0.17 -4.11 6.60
N THR A 222 -1.12 -3.27 6.18
CA THR A 222 -1.44 -2.05 6.92
C THR A 222 -2.00 -2.36 8.32
N THR A 223 -2.91 -3.33 8.43
CA THR A 223 -3.41 -3.82 9.72
C THR A 223 -2.27 -4.31 10.63
N TRP A 224 -1.38 -5.18 10.14
CA TRP A 224 -0.30 -5.71 10.95
C TRP A 224 0.72 -4.65 11.36
N TYR A 225 1.11 -3.76 10.45
CA TYR A 225 2.03 -2.67 10.79
C TYR A 225 1.42 -1.69 11.79
N SER A 226 0.12 -1.42 11.70
CA SER A 226 -0.60 -0.61 12.68
C SER A 226 -0.60 -1.25 14.06
N ILE A 227 -0.91 -2.54 14.15
CA ILE A 227 -0.85 -3.31 15.41
C ILE A 227 0.57 -3.31 16.00
N MET A 228 1.57 -3.67 15.20
CA MET A 228 2.97 -3.81 15.65
C MET A 228 3.57 -2.48 16.09
N THR A 229 3.20 -1.38 15.43
CA THR A 229 3.73 -0.04 15.74
C THR A 229 2.85 0.78 16.67
N ARG A 230 1.71 0.21 17.11
CA ARG A 230 0.68 0.87 17.91
C ARG A 230 0.18 2.18 17.29
N LYS A 231 -0.16 2.14 16.01
CA LYS A 231 -0.69 3.28 15.24
C LYS A 231 -2.02 2.91 14.61
N SER A 232 -2.78 3.91 14.17
CA SER A 232 -4.06 3.70 13.49
C SER A 232 -3.89 2.95 12.17
N SER A 233 -4.88 2.16 11.75
CA SER A 233 -4.89 1.56 10.42
C SER A 233 -5.14 2.62 9.36
N PRO A 234 -4.27 2.79 8.33
CA PRO A 234 -4.52 3.70 7.22
C PRO A 234 -5.55 3.16 6.23
N LEU A 235 -5.91 1.87 6.29
CA LEU A 235 -6.89 1.25 5.40
C LEU A 235 -8.00 0.59 6.20
N ILE A 236 -9.23 0.99 5.95
CA ILE A 236 -10.41 0.54 6.70
C ILE A 236 -11.06 -0.64 5.97
N TYR A 237 -11.44 -1.66 6.73
CA TYR A 237 -12.26 -2.76 6.21
C TYR A 237 -13.57 -2.25 5.59
N ASN A 238 -13.94 -2.78 4.43
CA ASN A 238 -15.26 -2.63 3.84
C ASN A 238 -15.77 -3.96 3.27
N ASP A 239 -17.06 -4.04 2.95
CA ASP A 239 -17.65 -5.29 2.45
C ASP A 239 -17.13 -5.70 1.07
N TYR A 240 -16.66 -4.74 0.27
CA TYR A 240 -16.05 -5.03 -1.03
C TYR A 240 -14.77 -5.86 -0.89
N LEU A 241 -13.97 -5.62 0.16
CA LEU A 241 -12.78 -6.41 0.47
C LEU A 241 -13.11 -7.91 0.65
N TYR A 242 -14.21 -8.23 1.33
CA TYR A 242 -14.67 -9.62 1.49
C TYR A 242 -15.13 -10.22 0.16
N ILE A 243 -15.83 -9.43 -0.67
CA ILE A 243 -16.25 -9.85 -2.02
C ILE A 243 -15.03 -10.15 -2.89
N CYS A 244 -13.97 -9.34 -2.82
CA CYS A 244 -12.70 -9.60 -3.49
C CYS A 244 -12.12 -10.96 -3.06
N ALA A 245 -12.00 -11.21 -1.75
CA ALA A 245 -11.48 -12.48 -1.23
C ALA A 245 -12.32 -13.69 -1.68
N GLN A 246 -13.65 -13.60 -1.56
CA GLN A 246 -14.57 -14.68 -1.94
C GLN A 246 -14.52 -14.96 -3.45
N SER A 247 -14.43 -13.91 -4.27
CA SER A 247 -14.34 -14.05 -5.73
C SER A 247 -13.05 -14.74 -6.16
N LEU A 248 -11.91 -14.44 -5.52
CA LEU A 248 -10.64 -15.13 -5.75
C LEU A 248 -10.71 -16.59 -5.30
N ALA A 249 -11.21 -16.85 -4.10
CA ALA A 249 -11.38 -18.21 -3.57
C ALA A 249 -12.37 -19.06 -4.38
N THR A 250 -13.29 -18.44 -5.10
CA THR A 250 -14.22 -19.11 -6.03
C THR A 250 -13.56 -19.42 -7.36
N ALA A 251 -12.80 -18.46 -7.92
CA ALA A 251 -12.08 -18.63 -9.18
C ALA A 251 -10.93 -19.65 -9.07
N LYS A 252 -10.22 -19.66 -7.94
CA LYS A 252 -9.13 -20.61 -7.62
C LYS A 252 -8.05 -20.67 -8.70
N GLU A 253 -7.66 -19.51 -9.23
CA GLU A 253 -6.59 -19.43 -10.24
C GLU A 253 -5.27 -19.92 -9.67
N THR A 254 -5.05 -19.68 -8.38
CA THR A 254 -3.87 -20.13 -7.64
C THR A 254 -4.28 -20.88 -6.37
N PRO A 255 -3.48 -21.88 -5.92
CA PRO A 255 -3.81 -22.66 -4.73
C PRO A 255 -4.02 -21.79 -3.48
N SER A 256 -3.24 -20.71 -3.34
CA SER A 256 -3.32 -19.77 -2.23
C SER A 256 -4.60 -18.93 -2.18
N ASP A 257 -5.35 -18.84 -3.29
CA ASP A 257 -6.60 -18.05 -3.31
C ASP A 257 -7.64 -18.60 -2.33
N LEU A 258 -7.59 -19.90 -2.03
CA LEU A 258 -8.47 -20.57 -1.08
C LEU A 258 -8.31 -20.04 0.35
N ASP A 259 -7.10 -19.59 0.70
CA ASP A 259 -6.74 -19.20 2.06
C ASP A 259 -6.99 -17.71 2.33
N LEU A 260 -7.18 -16.91 1.28
CA LEU A 260 -7.31 -15.45 1.37
C LEU A 260 -8.50 -15.01 2.21
N VAL A 261 -9.64 -15.74 2.15
CA VAL A 261 -10.81 -15.45 2.99
C VAL A 261 -10.47 -15.64 4.46
N PHE A 262 -9.76 -16.72 4.79
CA PHE A 262 -9.35 -16.99 6.17
C PHE A 262 -8.36 -15.94 6.67
N HIS A 263 -7.36 -15.57 5.87
CA HIS A 263 -6.41 -14.50 6.21
C HIS A 263 -7.14 -13.17 6.49
N LEU A 264 -8.11 -12.80 5.65
CA LEU A 264 -8.90 -11.59 5.82
C LEU A 264 -9.72 -11.63 7.12
N GLU A 265 -10.38 -12.75 7.42
CA GLU A 265 -11.16 -12.91 8.65
C GLU A 265 -10.28 -12.72 9.90
N VAL A 266 -9.10 -13.35 9.92
CA VAL A 266 -8.16 -13.24 11.05
C VAL A 266 -7.69 -11.80 11.25
N ALA A 267 -7.24 -11.12 10.20
CA ALA A 267 -6.78 -9.74 10.33
C ALA A 267 -7.91 -8.78 10.70
N ARG A 268 -9.12 -8.98 10.17
CA ARG A 268 -10.27 -8.16 10.54
C ARG A 268 -10.58 -8.26 12.02
N GLU A 269 -10.51 -9.45 12.61
CA GLU A 269 -10.72 -9.60 14.05
C GLU A 269 -9.53 -9.08 14.87
N ALA A 270 -8.30 -9.21 14.37
CA ALA A 270 -7.13 -8.59 15.00
C ALA A 270 -7.25 -7.06 15.03
N GLU A 271 -7.69 -6.44 13.92
CA GLU A 271 -7.97 -5.01 13.83
C GLU A 271 -9.09 -4.60 14.78
N LYS A 272 -10.20 -5.36 14.83
CA LYS A 272 -11.29 -5.11 15.77
C LYS A 272 -10.81 -5.14 17.21
N ALA A 273 -10.06 -6.18 17.61
CA ALA A 273 -9.47 -6.25 18.95
C ALA A 273 -8.57 -5.03 19.21
N TYR A 274 -7.73 -4.68 18.23
CA TYR A 274 -6.79 -3.59 18.33
C TYR A 274 -7.49 -2.23 18.59
N THR A 275 -8.54 -1.93 17.82
CA THR A 275 -9.37 -0.72 17.98
C THR A 275 -10.21 -0.77 19.25
N PHE A 276 -10.80 -1.92 19.56
CA PHE A 276 -11.71 -2.12 20.69
C PHE A 276 -11.04 -1.85 22.03
N PHE A 277 -9.80 -2.30 22.20
CA PHE A 277 -8.99 -2.03 23.39
C PHE A 277 -8.27 -0.67 23.35
N ASN A 278 -8.50 0.13 22.31
CA ASN A 278 -7.90 1.45 22.09
C ASN A 278 -6.37 1.46 22.27
N TYR A 279 -5.66 0.49 21.68
CA TYR A 279 -4.20 0.41 21.80
C TYR A 279 -3.44 1.55 21.12
N THR A 280 -4.15 2.49 20.48
CA THR A 280 -3.59 3.73 19.91
C THR A 280 -3.41 4.84 20.94
N ASP A 281 -4.26 4.92 21.97
CA ASP A 281 -4.17 5.94 23.03
C ASP A 281 -3.85 5.28 24.37
N ILE A 282 -2.57 5.37 24.76
CA ILE A 282 -2.03 4.74 25.97
C ILE A 282 -2.43 5.52 27.24
N GLN A 283 -2.91 6.76 27.11
CA GLN A 283 -3.24 7.61 28.26
C GLN A 283 -4.70 7.52 28.71
N GLN A 284 -5.60 7.06 27.83
CA GLN A 284 -6.97 6.76 28.23
C GLN A 284 -7.05 5.40 28.93
N THR A 285 -7.63 5.40 30.14
CA THR A 285 -8.02 4.17 30.82
C THR A 285 -9.10 3.46 30.01
N GLN A 286 -9.03 2.14 29.97
CA GLN A 286 -9.91 1.26 29.16
C GLN A 286 -11.37 1.75 29.21
N PHE A 287 -11.92 2.06 28.03
CA PHE A 287 -13.26 2.65 27.87
C PHE A 287 -14.41 1.67 28.21
N MET A 288 -14.10 0.43 28.60
CA MET A 288 -15.05 -0.66 28.53
C MET A 288 -15.42 -1.26 29.89
N GLY A 289 -16.73 -1.37 30.15
CA GLY A 289 -17.26 -2.11 31.29
C GLY A 289 -17.12 -3.62 31.12
N GLU A 290 -16.99 -4.34 32.24
CA GLU A 290 -16.78 -5.79 32.31
C GLU A 290 -17.77 -6.61 31.46
N GLN A 291 -19.04 -6.19 31.39
CA GLN A 291 -20.06 -6.87 30.58
C GLN A 291 -19.76 -6.83 29.07
N GLN A 292 -19.28 -5.69 28.57
CA GLN A 292 -18.95 -5.55 27.15
C GLN A 292 -17.71 -6.40 26.79
N ILE A 293 -16.74 -6.48 27.71
CA ILE A 293 -15.59 -7.38 27.58
C ILE A 293 -16.07 -8.84 27.50
N GLN A 294 -16.96 -9.26 28.41
CA GLN A 294 -17.46 -10.63 28.44
C GLN A 294 -18.22 -11.01 27.16
N VAL A 295 -19.05 -10.10 26.64
CA VAL A 295 -19.76 -10.31 25.36
C VAL A 295 -18.78 -10.47 24.21
N TYR A 296 -17.75 -9.62 24.13
CA TYR A 296 -16.72 -9.72 23.11
C TYR A 296 -15.94 -11.02 23.20
N LEU A 297 -15.51 -11.42 24.41
CA LEU A 297 -14.79 -12.68 24.64
C LEU A 297 -15.61 -13.90 24.26
N ASN A 298 -16.91 -13.92 24.59
CA ASN A 298 -17.81 -15.00 24.19
C ASN A 298 -17.94 -15.09 22.67
N ALA A 299 -18.14 -13.95 21.99
CA ALA A 299 -18.23 -13.90 20.53
C ALA A 299 -16.91 -14.32 19.86
N PHE A 300 -15.77 -13.89 20.41
CA PHE A 300 -14.45 -14.26 19.93
C PHE A 300 -14.17 -15.76 20.12
N ALA A 301 -14.56 -16.34 21.25
CA ALA A 301 -14.43 -17.78 21.50
C ALA A 301 -15.21 -18.62 20.49
N VAL A 302 -16.42 -18.20 20.11
CA VAL A 302 -17.22 -18.86 19.05
C VAL A 302 -16.50 -18.78 17.71
N LYS A 303 -15.97 -17.61 17.32
CA LYS A 303 -15.20 -17.46 16.07
C LYS A 303 -13.94 -18.31 16.06
N MET A 304 -13.19 -18.34 17.15
CA MET A 304 -12.00 -19.18 17.29
C MET A 304 -12.33 -20.67 17.12
N HIS A 305 -13.47 -21.11 17.66
CA HIS A 305 -13.93 -22.48 17.47
C HIS A 305 -14.25 -22.79 16.01
N ASP A 306 -15.01 -21.92 15.34
CA ASP A 306 -15.35 -22.04 13.92
C ASP A 306 -14.10 -22.04 13.02
N TRP A 307 -13.15 -21.13 13.27
CA TRP A 307 -11.87 -21.10 12.57
C TRP A 307 -11.05 -22.36 12.78
N ARG A 308 -11.06 -22.94 13.98
CA ARG A 308 -10.37 -24.21 14.24
C ARG A 308 -10.96 -25.37 13.43
N LEU A 309 -12.27 -25.35 13.18
CA LEU A 309 -12.96 -26.36 12.37
C LEU A 309 -12.72 -26.16 10.86
N ARG A 310 -12.62 -24.91 10.40
CA ARG A 310 -12.43 -24.54 8.99
C ARG A 310 -10.97 -24.26 8.62
N PHE A 311 -10.04 -24.54 9.53
CA PHE A 311 -8.64 -24.19 9.36
C PHE A 311 -8.07 -24.83 8.08
N PRO A 312 -7.54 -24.03 7.13
CA PRO A 312 -7.08 -24.59 5.88
C PRO A 312 -5.96 -25.62 6.05
N SER A 313 -6.08 -26.74 5.34
CA SER A 313 -5.08 -27.82 5.37
C SER A 313 -3.70 -27.38 4.83
N SER A 314 -3.68 -26.38 3.94
CA SER A 314 -2.48 -25.71 3.46
C SER A 314 -1.72 -24.97 4.57
N LEU A 315 -2.41 -24.46 5.58
CA LEU A 315 -1.83 -23.69 6.69
C LEU A 315 -1.43 -24.54 7.90
N THR A 316 -1.71 -25.85 7.89
CA THR A 316 -1.39 -26.75 9.03
C THR A 316 0.03 -27.29 8.98
N GLN A 317 0.70 -27.18 7.84
CA GLN A 317 2.09 -27.56 7.68
C GLN A 317 2.95 -26.31 7.80
N ASP A 318 3.46 -26.03 9.00
CA ASP A 318 4.63 -25.16 9.14
C ASP A 318 5.77 -25.85 8.38
N ARG A 319 6.09 -25.37 7.17
CA ARG A 319 7.25 -25.81 6.38
C ARG A 319 8.42 -24.85 6.57
#